data_AF-A0A9C8LHP1-F1
#
_entry.id   AF-A0A9C8LHP1-F1
#
_cell.length_a   1.000
_cell.length_b   1.000
_cell.length_c   1.000
_cell.angle_alpha   90.00
_cell.angle_beta   90.00
_cell.angle_gamma   90.00
#
_symmetry.space_group_name_H-M   'P 1'
#
loop_
_entity.id
_entity.type
_entity.pdbx_description
1 polymer ?
#
loop_
_entity_poly.entity_id
_entity_poly.type
_entity_poly.pdbx_seq_one_letter_code
_entity_poly.pdbx_strand_id
1 'polypeptide(L)'
;IVDWPNRPLQMVDHANGKQAITDWRVLRHEGGTTRVRLFPRTGRSHQLRVHMREIGHPILGDPFYADGPAGEAPRMMLHAEELRLRHPEGGQGMAFRANCPF
;
A
#
# COMPACT_ATOMS: atom_id res chain seq x y z
N ILE A 1 -4.95 -10.81 -7.75
CA ILE A 1 -4.40 -11.71 -8.80
C ILE A 1 -3.91 -10.83 -9.96
N VAL A 2 -3.02 -11.33 -10.84
CA VAL A 2 -2.60 -10.57 -12.02
C VAL A 2 -3.80 -10.34 -12.93
N ASP A 3 -4.01 -9.09 -13.33
CA ASP A 3 -4.99 -8.75 -14.34
C ASP A 3 -4.36 -9.01 -15.72
N TRP A 4 -4.69 -10.16 -16.32
CA TRP A 4 -4.12 -10.57 -17.60
C TRP A 4 -4.48 -9.63 -18.75
N PRO A 5 -5.75 -9.21 -18.92
CA PRO A 5 -6.13 -8.21 -19.91
C PRO A 5 -5.45 -6.85 -19.72
N ASN A 6 -5.27 -6.39 -18.47
CA ASN A 6 -4.78 -5.04 -18.18
C ASN A 6 -3.39 -5.02 -17.54
N ARG A 7 -2.45 -5.86 -17.98
CA ARG A 7 -1.08 -5.84 -17.43
C ARG A 7 -0.46 -4.43 -17.49
N PRO A 8 0.23 -3.97 -16.43
CA PRO A 8 0.72 -4.70 -15.25
C PRO A 8 -0.24 -4.67 -14.02
N LEU A 9 -1.51 -4.35 -14.21
CA LEU A 9 -2.47 -4.22 -13.11
C LEU A 9 -2.69 -5.54 -12.34
N GLN A 10 -3.12 -5.38 -11.10
CA GLN A 10 -3.61 -6.45 -10.23
C GLN A 10 -5.07 -6.14 -9.90
N MET A 11 -5.88 -7.19 -9.73
CA MET A 11 -7.29 -7.06 -9.39
C MET A 11 -7.66 -7.87 -8.14
N VAL A 12 -8.77 -7.46 -7.53
CA VAL A 12 -9.50 -8.24 -6.54
C VAL A 12 -10.27 -9.34 -7.28
N ASP A 13 -10.09 -10.58 -6.85
CA ASP A 13 -10.83 -11.74 -7.36
C ASP A 13 -11.28 -12.55 -6.14
N HIS A 14 -12.59 -12.60 -5.89
CA HIS A 14 -13.15 -13.28 -4.72
C HIS A 14 -13.19 -14.80 -4.87
N ALA A 15 -13.10 -15.34 -6.09
CA ALA A 15 -13.13 -16.76 -6.35
C ALA A 15 -11.73 -17.39 -6.37
N ASN A 16 -10.77 -16.74 -7.06
CA ASN A 16 -9.43 -17.30 -7.28
C ASN A 16 -8.30 -16.46 -6.66
N GLY A 17 -8.63 -15.34 -6.02
CA GLY A 17 -7.65 -14.47 -5.39
C GLY A 17 -6.96 -15.12 -4.18
N LYS A 18 -5.68 -14.84 -4.02
CA LYS A 18 -4.97 -15.19 -2.78
C LYS A 18 -5.39 -14.23 -1.68
N GLN A 19 -5.61 -14.77 -0.47
CA GLN A 19 -5.93 -13.96 0.71
C GLN A 19 -4.88 -12.84 0.90
N ALA A 20 -5.39 -11.63 1.14
CA ALA A 20 -4.61 -10.43 1.37
C ALA A 20 -5.25 -9.63 2.52
N ILE A 21 -4.46 -9.25 3.52
CA ILE A 21 -4.94 -8.54 4.72
C ILE A 21 -4.03 -7.34 4.99
N THR A 22 -4.64 -6.17 5.14
CA THR A 22 -3.99 -4.90 5.47
C THR A 22 -4.77 -4.23 6.59
N ASP A 23 -4.17 -4.07 7.76
CA ASP A 23 -4.72 -3.19 8.78
C ASP A 23 -4.34 -1.75 8.44
N TRP A 24 -5.18 -0.78 8.81
CA TRP A 24 -4.92 0.62 8.51
C TRP A 24 -5.47 1.55 9.60
N ARG A 25 -4.90 2.75 9.68
CA ARG A 25 -5.36 3.80 10.59
C ARG A 25 -5.19 5.18 9.96
N VAL A 26 -6.22 6.01 10.05
CA VAL A 26 -6.11 7.44 9.70
C VAL A 26 -5.22 8.15 10.72
N LEU A 27 -4.24 8.90 10.21
CA LEU A 27 -3.41 9.80 11.02
C LEU A 27 -3.94 11.23 10.97
N ARG A 28 -4.32 11.72 9.77
CA ARG A 28 -4.78 13.10 9.56
C ARG A 28 -5.59 13.23 8.26
N HIS A 29 -6.57 14.14 8.25
CA HIS A 29 -7.25 14.61 7.04
C HIS A 29 -6.67 15.94 6.58
N GLU A 30 -6.42 16.09 5.27
CA GLU A 30 -5.73 17.23 4.67
C GLU A 30 -6.47 17.69 3.40
N GLY A 31 -7.51 18.50 3.58
CA GLY A 31 -8.12 19.33 2.53
C GLY A 31 -8.53 18.62 1.23
N GLY A 32 -8.83 17.32 1.29
CA GLY A 32 -9.13 16.47 0.13
C GLY A 32 -8.35 15.16 0.09
N THR A 33 -7.29 15.05 0.89
CA THR A 33 -6.48 13.83 1.03
C THR A 33 -6.48 13.34 2.47
N THR A 34 -6.05 12.11 2.71
CA THR A 34 -5.95 11.53 4.06
C THR A 34 -4.61 10.83 4.21
N ARG A 35 -3.87 11.19 5.26
CA ARG A 35 -2.65 10.50 5.65
C ARG A 35 -3.02 9.24 6.42
N VAL A 36 -2.67 8.08 5.87
CA VAL A 36 -3.02 6.77 6.42
C VAL A 36 -1.74 5.99 6.74
N ARG A 37 -1.72 5.34 7.91
CA ARG A 37 -0.71 4.32 8.23
C ARG A 37 -1.24 2.95 7.85
N LEU A 38 -0.45 2.19 7.10
CA LEU A 38 -0.80 0.87 6.59
C LEU A 38 0.09 -0.20 7.23
N PHE A 39 -0.53 -1.32 7.61
CA PHE A 39 0.14 -2.47 8.22
C PHE A 39 -0.21 -3.73 7.40
N PRO A 40 0.54 -4.04 6.33
CA PRO A 40 0.31 -5.25 5.55
C PRO A 40 0.63 -6.49 6.40
N ARG A 41 -0.38 -7.33 6.68
CA ARG A 41 -0.21 -8.64 7.34
C ARG A 41 0.28 -9.70 6.35
N THR A 42 -0.01 -9.49 5.07
CA THR A 42 0.45 -10.28 3.93
C THR A 42 1.20 -9.38 2.95
N GLY A 43 2.05 -9.96 2.09
CA GLY A 43 2.85 -9.21 1.10
C GLY A 43 2.50 -9.54 -0.35
N ARG A 44 1.23 -9.38 -0.77
CA ARG A 44 0.85 -9.62 -2.17
C ARG A 44 1.29 -8.46 -3.07
N SER A 45 1.54 -8.76 -4.35
CA SER A 45 1.90 -7.75 -5.34
C SER A 45 0.84 -6.64 -5.40
N HIS A 46 1.28 -5.38 -5.30
CA HIS A 46 0.43 -4.19 -5.28
C HIS A 46 -0.66 -4.18 -4.20
N GLN A 47 -0.56 -5.02 -3.15
CA GLN A 47 -1.63 -5.20 -2.16
C GLN A 47 -2.16 -3.89 -1.59
N LEU A 48 -1.28 -3.03 -1.07
CA LEU A 48 -1.66 -1.76 -0.47
C LEU A 48 -2.36 -0.84 -1.50
N ARG A 49 -1.84 -0.80 -2.72
CA ARG A 49 -2.35 0.04 -3.81
C ARG A 49 -3.76 -0.36 -4.21
N VAL A 50 -3.98 -1.67 -4.42
CA VAL A 50 -5.29 -2.23 -4.77
C VAL A 50 -6.28 -2.06 -3.63
N HIS A 51 -5.89 -2.36 -2.38
CA HIS A 51 -6.78 -2.23 -1.23
C HIS A 51 -7.23 -0.78 -1.02
N MET A 52 -6.31 0.18 -1.16
CA MET A 52 -6.62 1.61 -1.03
C MET A 52 -7.55 2.09 -2.14
N ARG A 53 -7.34 1.64 -3.39
CA ARG A 53 -8.29 1.88 -4.50
C ARG A 53 -9.67 1.28 -4.21
N GLU A 54 -9.72 0.04 -3.73
CA GLU A 54 -10.98 -0.69 -3.50
C GLU A 54 -11.88 0.00 -2.46
N ILE A 55 -11.27 0.63 -1.44
CA ILE A 55 -12.02 1.42 -0.45
C ILE A 55 -12.31 2.86 -0.90
N GLY A 56 -12.03 3.22 -2.16
CA GLY A 56 -12.28 4.54 -2.73
C GLY A 56 -11.22 5.61 -2.41
N HIS A 57 -10.08 5.22 -1.85
CA HIS A 57 -8.99 6.12 -1.46
C HIS A 57 -7.67 5.75 -2.14
N PRO A 58 -7.56 5.84 -3.48
CA PRO A 58 -6.34 5.47 -4.18
C PRO A 58 -5.12 6.27 -3.68
N ILE A 59 -3.95 5.64 -3.71
CA ILE A 59 -2.70 6.27 -3.29
C ILE A 59 -2.35 7.37 -4.29
N LEU A 60 -2.02 8.57 -3.79
CA LEU A 60 -1.67 9.70 -4.64
C LEU A 60 -0.41 9.40 -5.46
N GLY A 61 -0.43 9.80 -6.74
CA GLY A 61 0.66 9.60 -7.70
C GLY A 61 0.94 8.14 -8.03
N ASP A 62 -0.01 7.24 -7.74
CA ASP A 62 0.04 5.86 -8.19
C ASP A 62 -0.23 5.79 -9.70
N PRO A 63 0.74 5.38 -10.54
CA PRO A 63 0.60 5.45 -12.00
C PRO A 63 -0.39 4.44 -12.58
N PHE A 64 -0.92 3.52 -11.76
CA PHE A 64 -1.75 2.40 -12.21
C PHE A 64 -3.16 2.43 -11.66
N TYR A 65 -3.34 2.96 -10.44
CA TYR A 65 -4.59 2.82 -9.69
C TYR A 65 -5.18 4.16 -9.26
N ALA A 66 -4.51 5.27 -9.55
CA ALA A 66 -5.01 6.61 -9.28
C ALA A 66 -5.28 7.34 -10.60
N ASP A 67 -6.50 7.86 -10.71
CA ASP A 67 -6.96 8.65 -11.85
C ASP A 67 -7.30 10.08 -11.40
N GLY A 68 -7.40 11.01 -12.35
CA GLY A 68 -7.75 12.41 -12.07
C GLY A 68 -6.78 13.08 -11.09
N PRO A 69 -7.26 13.94 -10.17
CA PRO A 69 -6.41 14.68 -9.23
C PRO A 69 -5.54 13.78 -8.34
N ALA A 70 -5.96 12.55 -8.07
CA ALA A 70 -5.16 11.61 -7.29
C ALA A 70 -3.91 11.15 -8.05
N GLY A 71 -3.95 11.10 -9.38
CA GLY A 71 -2.81 10.74 -10.23
C GLY A 71 -1.80 11.88 -10.46
N GLU A 72 -2.16 13.12 -10.14
CA GLU A 72 -1.34 14.31 -10.45
C GLU A 72 -0.15 14.53 -9.50
N ALA A 73 -0.06 13.77 -8.39
CA ALA A 73 1.07 13.88 -7.49
C ALA A 73 2.39 13.43 -8.18
N PRO A 74 3.53 14.08 -7.90
CA PRO A 74 4.77 13.90 -8.68
C PRO A 74 5.41 12.51 -8.57
N ARG A 75 4.95 11.70 -7.62
CA ARG A 75 5.38 10.32 -7.36
C ARG A 75 4.33 9.61 -6.54
N MET A 76 4.44 8.29 -6.46
CA MET A 76 3.64 7.48 -5.54
C MET A 76 3.94 7.89 -4.09
N MET A 77 2.89 8.34 -3.40
CA MET A 77 2.89 8.73 -1.99
C MET A 77 2.72 7.50 -1.08
N LEU A 78 3.56 6.48 -1.30
CA LEU A 78 3.66 5.28 -0.48
C LEU A 78 5.11 5.10 -0.03
N HIS A 79 5.32 4.95 1.27
CA HIS A 79 6.64 4.84 1.88
C HIS A 79 6.68 3.74 2.93
N ALA A 80 7.74 2.94 2.90
CA ALA A 80 8.01 1.93 3.93
C ALA A 80 8.74 2.59 5.11
N GLU A 81 7.97 3.10 6.07
CA GLU A 81 8.52 3.87 7.20
C GLU A 81 9.24 3.00 8.23
N GLU A 82 8.75 1.77 8.48
CA GLU A 82 9.27 0.91 9.54
C GLU A 82 9.24 -0.58 9.12
N LEU A 83 10.35 -1.27 9.37
CA LEU A 83 10.46 -2.73 9.24
C LEU A 83 10.90 -3.32 10.57
N ARG A 84 10.16 -4.31 11.06
CA ARG A 84 10.53 -5.08 12.27
C ARG A 84 10.68 -6.55 11.92
N LEU A 85 11.76 -7.16 12.39
CA LEU A 85 12.05 -8.57 12.17
C LEU A 85 12.83 -9.15 13.36
N ARG A 86 12.88 -10.47 13.43
CA ARG A 86 13.80 -11.17 14.34
C ARG A 86 15.10 -11.45 13.59
N HIS A 87 16.24 -11.19 14.22
CA HIS A 87 17.55 -11.48 13.65
C HIS A 87 17.61 -12.97 13.26
N PRO A 88 18.00 -13.31 12.02
CA PRO A 88 17.90 -14.69 11.52
C PRO A 88 18.75 -15.69 12.31
N GLU A 89 19.90 -15.24 12.83
CA GLU A 89 20.83 -16.12 13.55
C GLU A 89 20.53 -16.24 15.06
N GLY A 90 19.79 -15.29 15.65
CA GLY A 90 19.69 -15.18 17.12
C GLY A 90 18.31 -14.83 17.66
N GLY A 91 17.33 -14.57 16.80
CA GLY A 91 15.95 -14.27 17.19
C GLY A 91 15.75 -12.90 17.85
N GLN A 92 16.81 -12.11 18.08
CA GLN A 92 16.73 -10.79 18.69
C GLN A 92 15.83 -9.86 17.85
N GLY A 93 14.94 -9.12 18.51
CA GLY A 93 14.08 -8.15 17.83
C GLY A 93 14.89 -6.98 17.27
N MET A 94 14.70 -6.68 16.00
CA MET A 94 15.31 -5.54 15.31
C MET A 94 14.22 -4.64 14.72
N ALA A 95 14.49 -3.33 14.69
CA ALA A 95 13.63 -2.35 14.05
C ALA A 95 14.47 -1.38 13.21
N PHE A 96 14.06 -1.20 11.96
CA PHE A 96 14.66 -0.26 11.02
C PHE A 96 13.62 0.80 10.68
N ARG A 97 14.02 2.07 10.65
CA ARG A 97 13.13 3.20 10.34
C ARG A 97 13.75 4.14 9.33
N ALA A 98 12.91 4.65 8.45
CA ALA A 98 13.25 5.73 7.52
C ALA A 98 12.10 6.73 7.51
N ASN A 99 12.38 8.00 7.82
CA ASN A 99 11.35 9.03 7.85
C ASN A 99 10.67 9.17 6.49
N CYS A 100 9.35 9.36 6.51
CA CYS A 100 8.58 9.58 5.30
C CYS A 100 8.94 10.95 4.70
N PRO A 101 9.34 11.02 3.41
CA PRO A 101 9.83 12.27 2.81
C PRO A 101 8.70 13.20 2.31
N PHE A 102 7.44 12.88 2.63
CA PHE A 102 6.26 13.63 2.20
C PHE A 102 5.23 13.74 3.32
#